data_AF-A0A532D6X6-F1
#
_entry.id   AF-A0A532D6X6-F1
#
_cell.length_a   1.000
_cell.length_b   1.000
_cell.length_c   1.000
_cell.angle_alpha   90.00
_cell.angle_beta   90.00
_cell.angle_gamma   90.00
#
_symmetry.space_group_name_H-M   'P 1'
#
loop_
_entity.id
_entity.type
_entity.pdbx_description
1 polymer ?
#
loop_
_entity_poly.entity_id
_entity_poly.type
_entity_poly.pdbx_seq_one_letter_code
_entity_poly.pdbx_strand_id
1 'polypeptide(L)'
;MGTSDFTKQPWASGPAEILGHGLGLLSAKDSDSNRRLAIISIDNAVELMIKTYLGLPTRISGLKITRKEYAEFSESFPRLLDALETHAAKKLDGIDLGEVEWYHRLRNELYHQGNGLTVERRKVEVYAELAKILFRNLYGIELIADDPHSADPLAVFMNSWVDLERRLHALAAARGVAPYPRALVDGINQLLGQGVLSQAEVKEFQVLRDLRNRVVHGQVDIKESLTKESLRRLKALLAKIPVDAPRSDA
;
A
#
# COMPACT_ATOMS: atom_id res chain seq x y z
N MET A 1 5.71 -10.49 -21.42
CA MET A 1 6.84 -10.70 -20.49
C MET A 1 7.62 -9.39 -20.39
N GLY A 2 7.32 -8.57 -19.39
CA GLY A 2 8.02 -7.30 -19.15
C GLY A 2 9.24 -7.52 -18.26
N THR A 3 10.36 -7.91 -18.85
CA THR A 3 11.66 -7.96 -18.17
C THR A 3 12.42 -6.66 -18.47
N SER A 4 12.30 -5.63 -17.65
CA SER A 4 13.13 -4.42 -17.87
C SER A 4 13.63 -3.66 -16.63
N ASP A 5 13.15 -3.93 -15.41
CA ASP A 5 13.58 -3.13 -14.24
C ASP A 5 14.24 -3.92 -13.08
N PHE A 6 13.89 -5.21 -12.90
CA PHE A 6 14.48 -6.04 -11.85
C PHE A 6 15.99 -6.27 -11.99
N THR A 7 16.52 -6.18 -13.22
CA THR A 7 17.96 -6.31 -13.49
C THR A 7 18.77 -5.13 -12.96
N LYS A 8 18.14 -3.97 -12.72
CA LYS A 8 18.79 -2.76 -12.20
C LYS A 8 18.78 -2.69 -10.66
N GLN A 9 17.86 -3.42 -10.02
CA GLN A 9 17.72 -3.48 -8.57
C GLN A 9 17.72 -4.94 -8.10
N PRO A 10 18.89 -5.61 -8.07
CA PRO A 10 18.97 -7.04 -7.75
C PRO A 10 18.45 -7.38 -6.35
N TRP A 11 18.45 -6.42 -5.42
CA TRP A 11 17.86 -6.61 -4.09
C TRP A 11 16.34 -6.80 -4.12
N ALA A 12 15.64 -6.26 -5.12
CA ALA A 12 14.19 -6.36 -5.21
C ALA A 12 13.73 -7.74 -5.75
N SER A 13 14.63 -8.55 -6.32
CA SER A 13 14.26 -9.80 -6.99
C SER A 13 13.72 -10.85 -6.02
N GLY A 14 14.30 -10.99 -4.83
CA GLY A 14 13.84 -11.94 -3.81
C GLY A 14 12.40 -11.68 -3.36
N PRO A 15 12.08 -10.48 -2.85
CA PRO A 15 10.70 -10.14 -2.52
C PRO A 15 9.74 -10.23 -3.71
N ALA A 16 10.19 -9.83 -4.92
CA ALA A 16 9.40 -9.91 -6.14
C ALA A 16 9.03 -11.35 -6.52
N GLU A 17 9.98 -12.29 -6.42
CA GLU A 17 9.76 -13.70 -6.71
C GLU A 17 8.70 -14.30 -5.78
N ILE A 18 8.83 -14.07 -4.47
CA ILE A 18 7.89 -14.59 -3.47
C ILE A 18 6.50 -13.98 -3.67
N LEU A 19 6.42 -12.66 -3.90
CA LEU A 19 5.14 -12.00 -4.16
C LEU A 19 4.51 -12.52 -5.45
N GLY A 20 5.29 -12.66 -6.53
CA GLY A 20 4.85 -13.23 -7.80
C GLY A 20 4.31 -14.65 -7.65
N HIS A 21 4.95 -15.49 -6.81
CA HIS A 21 4.44 -16.82 -6.49
C HIS A 21 3.08 -16.75 -5.77
N GLY A 22 2.94 -15.88 -4.76
CA GLY A 22 1.68 -15.66 -4.05
C GLY A 22 0.55 -15.21 -4.97
N LEU A 23 0.84 -14.30 -5.92
CA LEU A 23 -0.11 -13.85 -6.94
C LEU A 23 -0.48 -14.97 -7.92
N GLY A 24 0.49 -15.77 -8.35
CA GLY A 24 0.25 -16.92 -9.23
C GLY A 24 -0.73 -17.94 -8.64
N LEU A 25 -0.69 -18.14 -7.31
CA LEU A 25 -1.65 -19.00 -6.60
C LEU A 25 -3.09 -18.46 -6.64
N LEU A 26 -3.29 -17.14 -6.70
CA LEU A 26 -4.61 -16.52 -6.86
C LEU A 26 -5.14 -16.63 -8.29
N SER A 27 -4.25 -16.58 -9.28
CA SER A 27 -4.58 -16.74 -10.70
C SER A 27 -4.82 -18.19 -11.10
N ALA A 28 -4.30 -19.15 -10.32
CA ALA A 28 -4.58 -20.57 -10.48
C ALA A 28 -6.03 -20.91 -10.08
N LYS A 29 -6.38 -22.21 -10.13
CA LYS A 29 -7.70 -22.70 -9.71
C LYS A 29 -8.01 -22.27 -8.27
N ASP A 30 -9.15 -21.62 -8.06
CA ASP A 30 -9.58 -21.21 -6.72
C ASP A 30 -9.80 -22.43 -5.82
N SER A 31 -9.14 -22.43 -4.65
CA SER A 31 -9.26 -23.48 -3.63
C SER A 31 -8.79 -22.96 -2.28
N ASP A 32 -9.27 -23.54 -1.18
CA ASP A 32 -8.84 -23.19 0.17
C ASP A 32 -7.33 -23.29 0.35
N SER A 33 -6.73 -24.35 -0.18
CA SER A 33 -5.28 -24.57 -0.13
C SER A 33 -4.52 -23.46 -0.86
N ASN A 34 -4.95 -23.08 -2.07
CA ASN A 34 -4.28 -22.02 -2.82
C ASN A 34 -4.43 -20.66 -2.14
N ARG A 35 -5.60 -20.35 -1.58
CA ARG A 35 -5.83 -19.10 -0.84
C ARG A 35 -4.96 -19.02 0.42
N ARG A 36 -4.82 -20.13 1.15
CA ARG A 36 -3.93 -20.22 2.32
C ARG A 36 -2.46 -20.08 1.93
N LEU A 37 -2.00 -20.77 0.89
CA LEU A 37 -0.61 -20.65 0.44
C LEU A 37 -0.32 -19.26 -0.13
N ALA A 38 -1.30 -18.64 -0.79
CA ALA A 38 -1.18 -17.28 -1.32
C ALA A 38 -0.98 -16.27 -0.19
N ILE A 39 -1.85 -16.25 0.83
CA ILE A 39 -1.70 -15.28 1.94
C ILE A 39 -0.39 -15.46 2.69
N ILE A 40 0.07 -16.70 2.88
CA ILE A 40 1.37 -17.01 3.47
C ILE A 40 2.50 -16.44 2.62
N SER A 41 2.47 -16.70 1.32
CA SER A 41 3.52 -16.23 0.40
C SER A 41 3.54 -14.71 0.32
N ILE A 42 2.37 -14.07 0.23
CA ILE A 42 2.24 -12.61 0.19
C ILE A 42 2.78 -11.99 1.48
N ASP A 43 2.43 -12.52 2.66
CA ASP A 43 2.93 -11.99 3.93
C ASP A 43 4.44 -12.14 4.07
N ASN A 44 4.99 -13.29 3.69
CA ASN A 44 6.44 -13.51 3.68
C ASN A 44 7.15 -12.55 2.73
N ALA A 45 6.53 -12.23 1.59
CA ALA A 45 7.05 -11.22 0.67
C ALA A 45 7.01 -9.81 1.29
N VAL A 46 5.94 -9.46 2.02
CA VAL A 46 5.82 -8.19 2.77
C VAL A 46 6.91 -8.06 3.83
N GLU A 47 7.12 -9.09 4.65
CA GLU A 47 8.19 -9.06 5.63
C GLU A 47 9.56 -8.93 4.96
N LEU A 48 9.81 -9.72 3.91
CA LEU A 48 11.08 -9.70 3.19
C LEU A 48 11.33 -8.36 2.49
N MET A 49 10.31 -7.74 1.88
CA MET A 49 10.49 -6.44 1.21
C MET A 49 10.83 -5.34 2.22
N ILE A 50 10.22 -5.34 3.40
CA ILE A 50 10.51 -4.34 4.43
C ILE A 50 11.93 -4.55 4.97
N LYS A 51 12.29 -5.79 5.34
CA LYS A 51 13.64 -6.13 5.78
C LYS A 51 14.71 -5.78 4.76
N THR A 52 14.44 -6.07 3.49
CA THR A 52 15.37 -5.79 2.40
C THR A 52 15.57 -4.29 2.25
N TYR A 53 14.49 -3.50 2.13
CA TYR A 53 14.57 -2.06 1.94
C TYR A 53 15.26 -1.34 3.10
N LEU A 54 14.90 -1.66 4.35
CA LEU A 54 15.53 -1.08 5.55
C LEU A 54 17.00 -1.51 5.72
N GLY A 55 17.36 -2.67 5.18
CA GLY A 55 18.74 -3.20 5.22
C GLY A 55 19.63 -2.69 4.09
N LEU A 56 19.08 -1.95 3.12
CA LEU A 56 19.87 -1.41 2.02
C LEU A 56 20.91 -0.40 2.52
N PRO A 57 22.12 -0.41 1.96
CA PRO A 57 23.13 0.61 2.23
C PRO A 57 22.58 2.03 2.03
N THR A 58 23.00 2.98 2.87
CA THR A 58 22.59 4.40 2.80
C THR A 58 22.77 5.02 1.41
N ARG A 59 23.79 4.59 0.67
CA ARG A 59 24.04 5.04 -0.72
C ARG A 59 22.96 4.62 -1.73
N ILE A 60 22.12 3.63 -1.39
CA ILE A 60 21.00 3.15 -2.22
C ILE A 60 19.68 3.71 -1.67
N SER A 61 19.41 3.52 -0.38
CA SER A 61 18.10 3.87 0.21
C SER A 61 18.01 5.30 0.73
N GLY A 62 19.14 5.98 0.93
CA GLY A 62 19.22 7.26 1.62
C GLY A 62 19.05 7.16 3.15
N LEU A 63 18.78 5.97 3.69
CA LEU A 63 18.49 5.76 5.10
C LEU A 63 19.77 5.66 5.93
N LYS A 64 19.83 6.38 7.04
CA LYS A 64 20.94 6.30 8.01
C LYS A 64 20.55 5.34 9.14
N ILE A 65 20.64 4.04 8.85
CA ILE A 65 20.37 2.98 9.82
C ILE A 65 21.68 2.26 10.11
N THR A 66 22.06 2.18 11.39
CA THR A 66 23.24 1.41 11.79
C THR A 66 22.93 -0.10 11.77
N ARG A 67 23.97 -0.92 11.65
CA ARG A 67 23.82 -2.39 11.72
C ARG A 67 23.17 -2.85 13.02
N LYS A 68 23.45 -2.14 14.13
CA LYS A 68 22.89 -2.43 15.44
C LYS A 68 21.40 -2.15 15.48
N GLU A 69 20.98 -0.97 15.04
CA GLU A 69 19.55 -0.61 14.94
C GLU A 69 18.80 -1.60 14.06
N TYR A 70 19.37 -1.94 12.89
CA TYR A 70 18.78 -2.94 11.99
C TYR A 70 18.57 -4.28 12.67
N ALA A 71 19.60 -4.81 13.33
CA ALA A 71 19.50 -6.08 14.04
C ALA A 71 18.36 -6.04 15.07
N GLU A 72 18.30 -4.98 15.89
CA GLU A 72 17.29 -4.83 16.94
C GLU A 72 15.85 -4.80 16.39
N PHE A 73 15.54 -3.98 15.38
CA PHE A 73 14.17 -3.94 14.87
C PHE A 73 13.81 -5.13 13.97
N SER A 74 14.79 -5.81 13.37
CA SER A 74 14.53 -6.94 12.46
C SER A 74 14.06 -8.22 13.15
N GLU A 75 14.12 -8.25 14.49
CA GLU A 75 13.72 -9.38 15.34
C GLU A 75 12.21 -9.67 15.34
N SER A 76 11.38 -8.67 15.05
CA SER A 76 9.93 -8.86 15.03
C SER A 76 9.25 -7.99 13.98
N PHE A 77 8.13 -8.50 13.46
CA PHE A 77 7.35 -7.81 12.44
C PHE A 77 6.81 -6.44 12.91
N PRO A 78 6.25 -6.29 14.12
CA PRO A 78 5.82 -4.97 14.60
C PRO A 78 6.95 -3.94 14.62
N ARG A 79 8.14 -4.32 15.09
CA ARG A 79 9.31 -3.42 15.10
C ARG A 79 9.79 -3.05 13.70
N LEU A 80 9.61 -3.93 12.71
CA LEU A 80 9.87 -3.60 11.31
C LEU A 80 8.90 -2.55 10.77
N LEU A 81 7.62 -2.61 11.15
CA LEU A 81 6.63 -1.60 10.78
C LEU A 81 6.97 -0.25 11.42
N ASP A 82 7.30 -0.24 12.72
CA ASP A 82 7.73 0.98 13.43
C ASP A 82 8.97 1.62 12.79
N ALA A 83 9.96 0.80 12.42
CA ALA A 83 11.18 1.26 11.74
C ALA A 83 10.87 1.80 10.35
N LEU A 84 9.93 1.17 9.62
CA LEU A 84 9.52 1.64 8.30
C LEU A 84 8.80 2.99 8.37
N GLU A 85 7.91 3.17 9.34
CA GLU A 85 7.27 4.47 9.61
C GLU A 85 8.32 5.53 9.94
N THR A 86 9.22 5.21 10.86
CA THR A 86 10.25 6.15 11.35
C THR A 86 11.22 6.58 10.24
N HIS A 87 11.74 5.63 9.46
CA HIS A 87 12.79 5.92 8.48
C HIS A 87 12.27 6.22 7.08
N ALA A 88 11.06 5.76 6.75
CA ALA A 88 10.55 5.79 5.39
C ALA A 88 9.04 6.08 5.29
N ALA A 89 8.47 6.90 6.19
CA ALA A 89 7.06 7.30 6.17
C ALA A 89 6.54 7.70 4.77
N LYS A 90 7.36 8.42 3.97
CA LYS A 90 7.02 8.82 2.60
C LYS A 90 6.77 7.66 1.64
N LYS A 91 7.21 6.46 1.97
CA LYS A 91 6.96 5.23 1.20
C LYS A 91 5.65 4.55 1.61
N LEU A 92 4.93 5.08 2.59
CA LEU A 92 3.68 4.51 3.10
C LEU A 92 2.42 5.18 2.54
N ASP A 93 2.55 6.06 1.54
CA ASP A 93 1.38 6.61 0.84
C ASP A 93 0.41 5.49 0.38
N GLY A 94 -0.85 5.58 0.83
CA GLY A 94 -1.93 4.62 0.57
C GLY A 94 -1.83 3.29 1.36
N ILE A 95 -0.85 3.15 2.25
CA ILE A 95 -0.63 1.98 3.10
C ILE A 95 -0.87 2.33 4.56
N ASP A 96 -1.82 1.65 5.19
CA ASP A 96 -2.00 1.68 6.64
C ASP A 96 -1.26 0.49 7.26
N LEU A 97 -0.27 0.76 8.12
CA LEU A 97 0.53 -0.28 8.77
C LEU A 97 -0.29 -1.16 9.71
N GLY A 98 -1.37 -0.64 10.30
CA GLY A 98 -2.29 -1.43 11.13
C GLY A 98 -3.02 -2.50 10.32
N GLU A 99 -3.28 -2.25 9.03
CA GLU A 99 -3.87 -3.23 8.12
C GLU A 99 -2.87 -4.32 7.75
N VAL A 100 -1.63 -3.91 7.46
CA VAL A 100 -0.51 -4.84 7.22
C VAL A 100 -0.30 -5.74 8.44
N GLU A 101 -0.30 -5.18 9.64
CA GLU A 101 -0.21 -5.95 10.89
C GLU A 101 -1.41 -6.88 11.10
N TRP A 102 -2.63 -6.45 10.75
CA TRP A 102 -3.81 -7.31 10.81
C TRP A 102 -3.69 -8.53 9.88
N TYR A 103 -3.23 -8.34 8.63
CA TYR A 103 -2.99 -9.43 7.70
C TYR A 103 -1.86 -10.37 8.17
N HIS A 104 -0.81 -9.82 8.78
CA HIS A 104 0.25 -10.62 9.38
C HIS A 104 -0.27 -11.52 10.53
N ARG A 105 -1.15 -10.99 11.39
CA ARG A 105 -1.81 -11.78 12.43
C ARG A 105 -2.71 -12.87 11.84
N LEU A 106 -3.49 -12.55 10.81
CA LEU A 106 -4.30 -13.53 10.08
C LEU A 106 -3.45 -14.67 9.52
N ARG A 107 -2.27 -14.37 8.96
CA ARG A 107 -1.31 -15.40 8.52
C ARG A 107 -0.83 -16.27 9.69
N ASN A 108 -0.48 -15.67 10.82
CA ASN A 108 0.00 -16.41 11.98
C ASN A 108 -1.06 -17.38 12.52
N GLU A 109 -2.33 -16.97 12.54
CA GLU A 109 -3.45 -17.86 12.90
C GLU A 109 -3.54 -19.05 11.94
N LEU A 110 -3.41 -18.84 10.63
CA LEU A 110 -3.45 -19.90 9.62
C LEU A 110 -2.31 -20.92 9.75
N TYR A 111 -1.14 -20.51 10.25
CA TYR A 111 -0.01 -21.38 10.54
C TYR A 111 -0.19 -22.20 11.81
N HIS A 112 -0.71 -21.59 12.87
CA HIS A 112 -0.72 -22.18 14.21
C HIS A 112 -1.99 -22.93 14.57
N GLN A 113 -3.12 -22.62 13.93
CA GLN A 113 -4.40 -23.19 14.34
C GLN A 113 -4.67 -24.60 13.81
N GLY A 114 -3.92 -25.16 12.83
CA GLY A 114 -4.04 -26.56 12.35
C GLY A 114 -5.41 -27.00 11.78
N ASN A 115 -6.47 -26.23 12.04
CA ASN A 115 -7.87 -26.63 11.95
C ASN A 115 -8.51 -26.12 10.67
N GLY A 116 -7.90 -26.39 9.52
CA GLY A 116 -8.59 -26.20 8.24
C GLY A 116 -9.13 -24.79 7.94
N LEU A 117 -8.73 -23.75 8.68
CA LEU A 117 -9.23 -22.38 8.51
C LEU A 117 -9.09 -21.96 7.05
N THR A 118 -10.22 -21.68 6.44
CA THR A 118 -10.32 -21.20 5.07
C THR A 118 -10.27 -19.68 5.12
N VAL A 119 -9.49 -19.08 4.22
CA VAL A 119 -9.44 -17.63 4.08
C VAL A 119 -10.27 -17.24 2.87
N GLU A 120 -11.14 -16.25 3.05
CA GLU A 120 -11.98 -15.74 1.97
C GLU A 120 -11.09 -15.14 0.88
N ARG A 121 -11.34 -15.52 -0.38
CA ARG A 121 -10.57 -15.06 -1.54
C ARG A 121 -10.35 -13.54 -1.53
N ARG A 122 -11.41 -12.79 -1.24
CA ARG A 122 -11.39 -11.32 -1.20
C ARG A 122 -10.35 -10.74 -0.25
N LYS A 123 -10.12 -11.36 0.91
CA LYS A 123 -9.10 -10.91 1.88
C LYS A 123 -7.70 -11.08 1.30
N VAL A 124 -7.49 -12.18 0.59
CA VAL A 124 -6.19 -12.45 -0.05
C VAL A 124 -5.95 -11.52 -1.24
N GLU A 125 -6.99 -11.23 -2.04
CA GLU A 125 -6.93 -10.26 -3.15
C GLU A 125 -6.64 -8.85 -2.64
N VAL A 126 -7.31 -8.39 -1.58
CA VAL A 126 -7.00 -7.11 -0.94
C VAL A 126 -5.56 -7.05 -0.44
N TYR A 127 -5.10 -8.09 0.25
CA TYR A 127 -3.72 -8.09 0.75
C TYR A 127 -2.69 -8.13 -0.38
N ALA A 128 -2.98 -8.85 -1.46
CA ALA A 128 -2.18 -8.83 -2.67
C ALA A 128 -2.06 -7.42 -3.26
N GLU A 129 -3.15 -6.65 -3.33
CA GLU A 129 -3.11 -5.26 -3.79
C GLU A 129 -2.26 -4.37 -2.86
N LEU A 130 -2.43 -4.49 -1.54
CA LEU A 130 -1.61 -3.77 -0.57
C LEU A 130 -0.12 -4.11 -0.71
N ALA A 131 0.21 -5.40 -0.89
CA ALA A 131 1.57 -5.86 -1.07
C ALA A 131 2.19 -5.34 -2.38
N LYS A 132 1.42 -5.28 -3.49
CA LYS A 132 1.88 -4.67 -4.75
C LYS A 132 2.15 -3.18 -4.60
N ILE A 133 1.26 -2.45 -3.93
CA ILE A 133 1.43 -1.01 -3.64
C ILE A 133 2.69 -0.79 -2.79
N LEU A 134 2.85 -1.56 -1.71
CA LEU A 134 4.03 -1.47 -0.85
C LEU A 134 5.32 -1.77 -1.63
N PHE A 135 5.33 -2.86 -2.42
CA PHE A 135 6.48 -3.22 -3.26
C PHE A 135 6.89 -2.06 -4.18
N ARG A 136 5.91 -1.49 -4.90
CA ARG A 136 6.15 -0.33 -5.76
C ARG A 136 6.62 0.88 -4.98
N ASN A 137 6.04 1.17 -3.82
CA ASN A 137 6.44 2.33 -3.03
C ASN A 137 7.90 2.20 -2.58
N LEU A 138 8.30 1.02 -2.10
CA LEU A 138 9.66 0.76 -1.62
C LEU A 138 10.69 0.83 -2.77
N TYR A 139 10.44 0.14 -3.88
CA TYR A 139 11.44 -0.07 -4.93
C TYR A 139 11.27 0.81 -6.16
N GLY A 140 10.11 1.43 -6.34
CA GLY A 140 9.76 2.18 -7.56
C GLY A 140 9.54 1.29 -8.79
N ILE A 141 9.28 -0.01 -8.58
CA ILE A 141 9.13 -1.01 -9.65
C ILE A 141 7.70 -1.56 -9.63
N GLU A 142 7.08 -1.67 -10.79
CA GLU A 142 5.82 -2.39 -10.97
C GLU A 142 6.08 -3.90 -11.12
N LEU A 143 5.45 -4.73 -10.27
CA LEU A 143 5.70 -6.17 -10.25
C LEU A 143 5.07 -6.89 -11.46
N ILE A 144 3.87 -6.48 -11.84
CA ILE A 144 3.13 -7.01 -12.98
C ILE A 144 2.57 -5.80 -13.71
N ALA A 145 2.86 -5.67 -15.01
CA ALA A 145 2.17 -4.69 -15.84
C ALA A 145 0.70 -5.08 -15.89
N ASP A 146 -0.18 -4.23 -15.35
CA ASP A 146 -1.63 -4.44 -15.39
C ASP A 146 -2.06 -4.75 -16.82
N ASP A 147 -2.82 -5.83 -17.02
CA ASP A 147 -3.48 -6.08 -18.31
C ASP A 147 -4.49 -4.94 -18.56
N PRO A 148 -4.29 -4.10 -19.60
CA PRO A 148 -5.17 -2.97 -19.89
C PRO A 148 -6.63 -3.39 -20.15
N HIS A 149 -6.88 -4.66 -20.48
CA HIS A 149 -8.20 -5.18 -20.84
C HIS A 149 -8.96 -5.82 -19.68
N SER A 150 -8.31 -6.07 -18.53
CA SER A 150 -8.93 -6.69 -17.35
C SER A 150 -8.83 -5.81 -16.11
N ALA A 151 -9.04 -4.49 -16.27
CA ALA A 151 -8.89 -3.51 -15.19
C ALA A 151 -9.73 -3.89 -13.96
N ASP A 152 -9.10 -4.58 -13.01
CA ASP A 152 -9.71 -5.01 -11.77
C ASP A 152 -10.16 -3.76 -11.01
N PRO A 153 -11.48 -3.60 -10.74
CA PRO A 153 -11.98 -2.45 -10.02
C PRO A 153 -11.26 -2.21 -8.69
N LEU A 154 -10.83 -3.27 -8.01
CA LEU A 154 -10.06 -3.16 -6.76
C LEU A 154 -8.70 -2.52 -7.02
N ALA A 155 -7.92 -3.04 -7.96
CA ALA A 155 -6.63 -2.49 -8.33
C ALA A 155 -6.74 -1.03 -8.78
N VAL A 156 -7.71 -0.70 -9.65
CA VAL A 156 -7.94 0.67 -10.13
C VAL A 156 -8.26 1.60 -8.98
N PHE A 157 -9.14 1.19 -8.08
CA PHE A 157 -9.53 1.98 -6.92
C PHE A 157 -8.35 2.22 -5.98
N MET A 158 -7.63 1.16 -5.59
CA MET A 158 -6.52 1.24 -4.63
C MET A 158 -5.36 2.06 -5.18
N ASN A 159 -5.01 1.92 -6.47
CA ASN A 159 -3.99 2.75 -7.11
C ASN A 159 -4.41 4.22 -7.20
N SER A 160 -5.67 4.49 -7.59
CA SER A 160 -6.20 5.86 -7.64
C SER A 160 -6.26 6.50 -6.25
N TRP A 161 -6.48 5.70 -5.20
CA TRP A 161 -6.45 6.13 -3.81
C TRP A 161 -5.03 6.52 -3.37
N VAL A 162 -4.04 5.68 -3.66
CA VAL A 162 -2.61 6.00 -3.40
C VAL A 162 -2.20 7.31 -4.07
N ASP A 163 -2.60 7.50 -5.33
CA ASP A 163 -2.30 8.74 -6.07
C ASP A 163 -3.00 9.96 -5.46
N LEU A 164 -4.24 9.79 -4.97
CA LEU A 164 -4.95 10.85 -4.25
C LEU A 164 -4.20 11.25 -2.98
N GLU A 165 -3.81 10.28 -2.15
CA GLU A 165 -3.06 10.56 -0.91
C GLU A 165 -1.73 11.25 -1.19
N ARG A 166 -0.96 10.77 -2.16
CA ARG A 166 0.31 11.39 -2.58
C ARG A 166 0.15 12.85 -2.96
N ARG A 167 -0.86 13.16 -3.78
CA ARG A 167 -1.14 14.53 -4.22
C ARG A 167 -1.58 15.41 -3.07
N LEU A 168 -2.39 14.88 -2.14
CA LEU A 168 -2.80 15.61 -0.94
C LEU A 168 -1.61 15.88 0.00
N HIS A 169 -0.73 14.91 0.22
CA HIS A 169 0.50 15.10 0.98
C HIS A 169 1.43 16.12 0.32
N ALA A 170 1.62 16.06 -1.01
CA ALA A 170 2.41 17.03 -1.75
C ALA A 170 1.82 18.45 -1.66
N LEU A 171 0.50 18.57 -1.80
CA LEU A 171 -0.21 19.84 -1.66
C LEU A 171 -0.10 20.40 -0.24
N ALA A 172 -0.28 19.56 0.78
CA ALA A 172 -0.11 19.94 2.19
C ALA A 172 1.33 20.43 2.45
N ALA A 173 2.34 19.68 1.99
CA ALA A 173 3.74 20.05 2.13
C ALA A 173 4.06 21.41 1.49
N ALA A 174 3.58 21.66 0.27
CA ALA A 174 3.77 22.93 -0.42
C ALA A 174 3.08 24.12 0.27
N ARG A 175 2.17 23.87 1.20
CA ARG A 175 1.50 24.88 2.03
C ARG A 175 2.04 24.94 3.46
N GLY A 176 3.22 24.36 3.70
CA GLY A 176 3.90 24.39 5.00
C GLY A 176 3.30 23.44 6.03
N VAL A 177 2.43 22.51 5.62
CA VAL A 177 1.85 21.50 6.50
C VAL A 177 2.74 20.26 6.45
N ALA A 178 3.31 19.87 7.60
CA ALA A 178 4.10 18.65 7.71
C ALA A 178 3.22 17.42 7.34
N PRO A 179 3.49 16.73 6.22
CA PRO A 179 2.63 15.66 5.72
C PRO A 179 2.85 14.32 6.44
N TYR A 180 3.92 14.20 7.24
CA TYR A 180 4.27 13.00 7.99
C TYR A 180 4.84 13.39 9.36
N PRO A 181 4.68 12.56 10.41
CA PRO A 181 3.84 11.35 10.51
C PRO A 181 2.35 11.68 10.81
N ARG A 182 1.95 12.96 10.69
CA ARG A 182 0.57 13.38 11.01
C ARG A 182 -0.42 12.70 10.06
N ALA A 183 -1.56 12.27 10.59
CA ALA A 183 -2.60 11.63 9.80
C ALA A 183 -3.04 12.59 8.66
N LEU A 184 -3.16 12.06 7.43
CA LEU A 184 -3.65 12.78 6.24
C LEU A 184 -4.88 13.67 6.52
N VAL A 185 -5.73 13.24 7.46
CA VAL A 185 -6.91 13.97 7.96
C VAL A 185 -6.57 15.35 8.50
N ASP A 186 -5.49 15.48 9.27
CA ASP A 186 -5.05 16.75 9.83
C ASP A 186 -4.59 17.69 8.72
N GLY A 187 -3.89 17.15 7.72
CA GLY A 187 -3.50 17.88 6.52
C GLY A 187 -4.71 18.41 5.75
N ILE A 188 -5.74 17.58 5.58
CA ILE A 188 -6.98 17.97 4.89
C ILE A 188 -7.73 19.06 5.66
N ASN A 189 -7.83 18.96 6.99
CA ASN A 189 -8.46 19.98 7.81
C ASN A 189 -7.75 21.34 7.71
N GLN A 190 -6.42 21.32 7.64
CA GLN A 190 -5.63 22.54 7.44
C GLN A 190 -5.81 23.13 6.03
N LEU A 191 -5.83 22.29 4.98
CA LEU A 191 -6.10 22.72 3.62
C LEU A 191 -7.50 23.33 3.46
N LEU A 192 -8.49 22.81 4.19
CA LEU A 192 -9.83 23.39 4.30
C LEU A 192 -9.80 24.76 4.98
N GLY A 193 -9.10 24.87 6.11
CA GLY A 193 -8.93 26.14 6.83
C GLY A 193 -8.23 27.23 6.00
N GLN A 194 -7.36 26.83 5.07
CA GLN A 194 -6.69 27.72 4.11
C GLN A 194 -7.53 28.03 2.86
N GLY A 195 -8.73 27.46 2.74
CA GLY A 195 -9.61 27.63 1.57
C GLY A 195 -9.11 26.94 0.30
N VAL A 196 -8.14 26.03 0.40
CA VAL A 196 -7.59 25.27 -0.73
C VAL A 196 -8.54 24.14 -1.14
N LEU A 197 -9.14 23.49 -0.14
CA LEU A 197 -10.21 22.52 -0.34
C LEU A 197 -11.54 23.12 0.13
N SER A 198 -12.60 22.82 -0.60
CA SER A 198 -13.97 23.13 -0.21
C SER A 198 -14.52 22.09 0.78
N GLN A 199 -15.53 22.49 1.56
CA GLN A 199 -16.28 21.56 2.42
C GLN A 199 -16.85 20.37 1.64
N ALA A 200 -17.26 20.59 0.39
CA ALA A 200 -17.77 19.53 -0.49
C ALA A 200 -16.67 18.50 -0.82
N GLU A 201 -15.44 18.95 -1.07
CA GLU A 201 -14.30 18.06 -1.36
C GLU A 201 -13.84 17.28 -0.14
N VAL A 202 -13.82 17.90 1.04
CA VAL A 202 -13.51 17.20 2.30
C VAL A 202 -14.56 16.13 2.60
N LYS A 203 -15.85 16.45 2.41
CA LYS A 203 -16.92 15.47 2.56
C LYS A 203 -16.79 14.32 1.57
N GLU A 204 -16.46 14.63 0.31
CA GLU A 204 -16.24 13.63 -0.73
C GLU A 204 -15.06 12.71 -0.39
N PHE A 205 -13.95 13.27 0.08
CA PHE A 205 -12.81 12.52 0.58
C PHE A 205 -13.21 11.55 1.69
N GLN A 206 -13.97 12.00 2.68
CA GLN A 206 -14.38 11.14 3.80
C GLN A 206 -15.26 9.97 3.32
N VAL A 207 -16.18 10.20 2.39
CA VAL A 207 -17.00 9.13 1.81
C VAL A 207 -16.14 8.09 1.08
N LEU A 208 -15.14 8.54 0.32
CA LEU A 208 -14.22 7.64 -0.39
C LEU A 208 -13.29 6.90 0.58
N ARG A 209 -12.86 7.54 1.66
CA ARG A 209 -12.08 6.93 2.73
C ARG A 209 -12.86 5.82 3.44
N ASP A 210 -14.11 6.08 3.77
CA ASP A 210 -14.99 5.09 4.42
C ASP A 210 -15.26 3.90 3.48
N LEU A 211 -15.39 4.15 2.17
CA LEU A 211 -15.45 3.09 1.18
C LEU A 211 -14.15 2.28 1.15
N ARG A 212 -12.99 2.94 1.11
CA ARG A 212 -11.67 2.30 1.11
C ARG A 212 -11.49 1.40 2.33
N ASN A 213 -11.78 1.89 3.54
CA ASN A 213 -11.65 1.11 4.76
C ASN A 213 -12.56 -0.13 4.76
N ARG A 214 -13.82 0.02 4.33
CA ARG A 214 -14.74 -1.12 4.21
C ARG A 214 -14.26 -2.15 3.19
N VAL A 215 -13.69 -1.71 2.06
CA VAL A 215 -13.10 -2.60 1.05
C VAL A 215 -11.90 -3.34 1.62
N VAL A 216 -10.97 -2.64 2.27
CA VAL A 216 -9.75 -3.25 2.79
C VAL A 216 -10.03 -4.23 3.94
N HIS A 217 -11.00 -3.93 4.79
CA HIS A 217 -11.44 -4.84 5.84
C HIS A 217 -12.41 -5.93 5.34
N GLY A 218 -12.72 -5.97 4.04
CA GLY A 218 -13.57 -6.99 3.42
C GLY A 218 -15.02 -6.97 3.92
N GLN A 219 -15.50 -5.80 4.37
CA GLN A 219 -16.84 -5.57 4.92
C GLN A 219 -17.90 -5.34 3.85
N VAL A 220 -17.50 -5.22 2.58
CA VAL A 220 -18.38 -4.98 1.45
C VAL A 220 -18.01 -5.86 0.26
N ASP A 221 -18.98 -6.14 -0.60
CA ASP A 221 -18.72 -6.78 -1.89
C ASP A 221 -18.05 -5.78 -2.85
N ILE A 222 -16.92 -6.20 -3.44
CA ILE A 222 -16.10 -5.36 -4.33
C ILE A 222 -16.87 -4.98 -5.59
N LYS A 223 -17.60 -5.92 -6.20
CA LYS A 223 -18.30 -5.69 -7.47
C LYS A 223 -19.49 -4.75 -7.29
N GLU A 224 -20.16 -4.85 -6.14
CA GLU A 224 -21.29 -3.98 -5.80
C GLU A 224 -20.83 -2.60 -5.33
N SER A 225 -19.71 -2.51 -4.61
CA SER A 225 -19.29 -1.27 -3.96
C SER A 225 -18.36 -0.42 -4.82
N LEU A 226 -17.44 -1.05 -5.57
CA LEU A 226 -16.53 -0.37 -6.50
C LEU A 226 -17.20 -0.20 -7.87
N THR A 227 -18.28 0.59 -7.86
CA THR A 227 -19.02 0.93 -9.08
C THR A 227 -18.24 1.90 -9.97
N LYS A 228 -18.60 1.96 -11.25
CA LYS A 228 -18.11 3.01 -12.18
C LYS A 228 -18.27 4.41 -11.60
N GLU A 229 -19.33 4.65 -10.82
CA GLU A 229 -19.59 5.92 -10.17
C GLU A 229 -18.58 6.21 -9.06
N SER A 230 -18.28 5.25 -8.19
CA SER A 230 -17.25 5.43 -7.14
C SER A 230 -15.88 5.75 -7.74
N LEU A 231 -15.49 5.06 -8.83
CA LEU A 231 -14.25 5.33 -9.56
C LEU A 231 -14.27 6.70 -10.23
N ARG A 232 -15.40 7.11 -10.82
CA ARG A 232 -15.57 8.43 -11.43
C ARG A 232 -15.43 9.54 -10.39
N ARG A 233 -16.02 9.37 -9.22
CA ARG A 233 -15.94 10.32 -8.09
C ARG A 233 -14.51 10.47 -7.58
N LEU A 234 -13.79 9.36 -7.38
CA LEU A 234 -12.38 9.37 -7.01
C LEU A 234 -11.51 10.09 -8.06
N LYS A 235 -11.69 9.77 -9.34
CA LYS A 235 -10.99 10.46 -10.44
C LYS A 235 -11.32 11.95 -10.51
N ALA A 236 -12.57 12.33 -10.26
CA ALA A 236 -12.99 13.73 -10.24
C ALA A 236 -12.33 14.50 -9.09
N LEU A 237 -12.23 13.91 -7.90
CA LEU A 237 -11.51 14.51 -6.77
C LEU A 237 -10.01 14.63 -7.08
N LEU A 238 -9.40 13.58 -7.63
CA LEU A 238 -8.00 13.54 -8.00
C LEU A 238 -7.64 14.56 -9.09
N ALA A 239 -8.54 14.82 -10.05
CA ALA A 239 -8.35 15.82 -11.10
C ALA A 239 -8.32 17.26 -10.58
N LYS A 240 -8.93 17.52 -9.41
CA LYS A 240 -8.93 18.85 -8.78
C LYS A 240 -7.68 19.13 -7.96
N ILE A 241 -6.92 18.10 -7.62
CA ILE A 241 -5.71 18.24 -6.82
C ILE A 241 -4.52 18.26 -7.79
N PRO A 242 -3.77 19.38 -7.88
CA PRO A 242 -2.70 19.52 -8.84
C PRO A 242 -1.61 18.47 -8.64
N VAL A 243 -1.02 18.02 -9.75
CA VAL A 243 0.07 17.03 -9.77
C VAL A 243 1.34 17.60 -9.13
N ASP A 244 1.57 18.89 -9.33
CA ASP A 244 2.70 19.64 -8.81
C ASP A 244 2.19 20.86 -8.06
N ALA A 245 2.13 20.80 -6.73
CA ALA A 245 2.08 22.04 -5.98
C ALA A 245 3.49 22.67 -6.10
N PRO A 246 3.61 23.93 -6.57
CA PRO A 246 4.91 24.54 -6.81
C PRO A 246 5.74 24.50 -5.53
N ARG A 247 6.98 24.01 -5.65
CA ARG A 247 7.99 24.17 -4.60
C ARG A 247 8.06 25.65 -4.28
N SER A 248 7.69 26.06 -3.07
CA SER A 248 8.08 27.38 -2.61
C SER A 248 9.59 27.33 -2.41
N ASP A 249 10.32 27.86 -3.39
CA ASP A 249 11.69 28.27 -3.18
C ASP A 249 11.68 29.39 -2.13
N ALA A 250 12.13 29.06 -0.91
CA ALA A 250 12.59 29.98 0.12
C ALA A 250 13.53 29.23 1.08
#